data_AF-A0A3D4QAN0-F1
#
_entry.id   AF-A0A3D4QAN0-F1
#
_cell.length_a   1.000
_cell.length_b   1.000
_cell.length_c   1.000
_cell.angle_alpha   90.00
_cell.angle_beta   90.00
_cell.angle_gamma   90.00
#
_symmetry.space_group_name_H-M   'P 1'
#
loop_
_entity.id
_entity.type
_entity.pdbx_description
1 polymer ?
#
loop_
_entity_poly.entity_id
_entity_poly.type
_entity_poly.pdbx_seq_one_letter_code
_entity_poly.pdbx_strand_id
1 'polypeptide(L)'
;MFFFFGIMNDQKDLNFHQPMTCTQCGRMGQYQVFVTYMVLSIFFIPIFKWGRTYYVRTSCCGSLYQLRPEVGRAIERGEQVTIQQTDLYLEQPGQTGAQSNASGLRGWPSGHAESTATQQNRQATSSSQSEDQRLLAQQSRWTKVCYNCGYTTTEDFEYCPKCGKKFEYSEEQ
;
A
#
# COMPACT_ATOMS: atom_id res chain seq x y z
N MET A 1 24.67 -30.39 19.00
CA MET A 1 25.33 -29.45 18.06
C MET A 1 24.24 -28.64 17.38
N PHE A 2 24.21 -27.33 17.59
CA PHE A 2 23.22 -26.46 16.97
C PHE A 2 23.74 -25.99 15.61
N PHE A 3 23.01 -26.30 14.54
CA PHE A 3 23.25 -25.71 13.24
C PHE A 3 22.33 -24.49 13.12
N PHE A 4 22.90 -23.28 13.18
CA PHE A 4 22.17 -22.06 12.89
C PHE A 4 22.21 -21.82 11.39
N PHE A 5 21.08 -22.07 10.73
CA PHE A 5 20.84 -21.71 9.33
C PHE A 5 19.94 -20.46 9.29
N GLY A 6 20.31 -19.46 8.49
CA GLY A 6 19.52 -18.25 8.28
C GLY A 6 19.16 -18.06 6.81
N ILE A 7 17.90 -17.68 6.53
CA ILE A 7 17.45 -17.26 5.20
C ILE A 7 17.23 -15.75 5.24
N MET A 8 17.96 -15.00 4.41
CA MET A 8 17.83 -13.55 4.29
C MET A 8 17.49 -13.17 2.85
N ASN A 9 16.84 -12.02 2.64
CA ASN A 9 16.63 -11.45 1.32
C ASN A 9 17.61 -10.28 1.12
N ASP A 10 18.31 -10.26 -0.01
CA ASP A 10 19.35 -9.28 -0.35
C ASP A 10 19.02 -8.64 -1.70
N GLN A 11 19.30 -7.35 -1.87
CA GLN A 11 18.98 -6.58 -3.07
C GLN A 11 20.26 -6.07 -3.74
N LYS A 12 20.33 -6.19 -5.07
CA LYS A 12 21.38 -5.61 -5.90
C LYS A 12 20.78 -4.79 -7.03
N ASP A 13 21.19 -3.55 -7.15
CA ASP A 13 20.84 -2.70 -8.28
C ASP A 13 21.64 -3.08 -9.53
N LEU A 14 20.96 -3.11 -10.68
CA LEU A 14 21.54 -3.29 -12.00
C LEU A 14 21.61 -1.88 -12.61
N ASN A 15 22.82 -1.37 -12.89
CA ASN A 15 23.05 -0.03 -13.46
C ASN A 15 22.52 0.07 -14.91
N PHE A 16 21.20 0.03 -15.06
CA PHE A 16 20.48 0.05 -16.32
C PHE A 16 19.59 1.29 -16.33
N HIS A 17 19.85 2.18 -17.27
CA HIS A 17 19.14 3.46 -17.41
C HIS A 17 18.50 3.51 -18.79
N GLN A 18 17.17 3.41 -18.83
CA GLN A 18 16.39 3.56 -20.04
C GLN A 18 15.30 4.61 -19.79
N PRO A 19 15.20 5.67 -20.63
CA PRO A 19 14.13 6.65 -20.53
C PRO A 19 12.80 6.02 -20.95
N MET A 20 11.72 6.39 -20.25
CA MET A 20 10.38 5.87 -20.51
C MET A 20 9.30 6.87 -20.13
N THR A 21 8.15 6.77 -20.79
CA THR A 21 6.94 7.52 -20.40
C THR A 21 6.12 6.66 -19.45
N CYS A 22 5.88 7.14 -18.23
CA CYS A 22 5.15 6.36 -17.24
C CYS A 22 3.67 6.26 -17.57
N THR A 23 3.13 5.05 -17.67
CA THR A 23 1.70 4.82 -17.89
C THR A 23 0.85 5.12 -16.65
N GLN A 24 1.45 5.16 -15.46
CA GLN A 24 0.73 5.43 -14.20
C GLN A 24 0.54 6.93 -13.95
N CYS A 25 1.51 7.77 -14.30
CA CYS A 25 1.48 9.21 -13.99
C CYS A 25 1.68 10.13 -15.20
N GLY A 26 1.96 9.60 -16.39
CA GLY A 26 2.18 10.36 -17.63
C GLY A 26 3.50 11.14 -17.71
N ARG A 27 4.31 11.15 -16.64
CA ARG A 27 5.60 11.88 -16.62
C ARG A 27 6.71 11.04 -17.24
N MET A 28 7.69 11.73 -17.82
CA MET A 28 8.95 11.12 -18.21
C MET A 28 9.72 10.66 -16.97
N GLY A 29 10.24 9.46 -17.03
CA GLY A 29 11.12 8.91 -16.02
C GLY A 29 12.11 7.95 -16.64
N GLN A 30 12.82 7.24 -15.78
CA GLN A 30 13.72 6.17 -16.16
C GLN A 30 13.37 4.92 -15.37
N TYR A 31 13.67 3.77 -15.97
CA TYR A 31 13.65 2.49 -15.28
C TYR A 31 14.89 2.36 -14.40
N GLN A 32 14.69 2.02 -13.14
CA GLN A 32 15.72 1.64 -12.18
C GLN A 32 15.54 0.15 -11.91
N VAL A 33 16.45 -0.66 -12.45
CA VAL A 33 16.34 -2.13 -12.38
C VAL A 33 17.11 -2.63 -11.18
N PHE A 34 16.51 -3.50 -10.39
CA PHE A 34 17.18 -4.17 -9.29
C PHE A 34 16.70 -5.61 -9.19
N VAL A 35 17.44 -6.43 -8.48
CA VAL A 35 17.14 -7.84 -8.30
C VAL A 35 17.25 -8.20 -6.83
N THR A 36 16.30 -8.98 -6.36
CA THR A 36 16.30 -9.53 -5.01
C THR A 36 16.65 -11.01 -5.06
N TYR A 37 17.43 -11.48 -4.09
CA TYR A 37 17.84 -12.87 -3.98
C TYR A 37 17.71 -13.37 -2.55
N MET A 38 17.32 -14.64 -2.41
CA MET A 38 17.43 -15.35 -1.14
C MET A 38 18.88 -15.75 -0.92
N VAL A 39 19.42 -15.47 0.27
CA VAL A 39 20.76 -15.83 0.70
C VAL A 39 20.67 -16.79 1.88
N LEU A 40 21.21 -17.99 1.72
CA LEU A 40 21.36 -18.96 2.82
C LEU A 40 22.71 -18.77 3.49
N SER A 41 22.68 -18.40 4.76
CA SER A 41 23.84 -18.40 5.63
C SER A 41 23.89 -19.69 6.43
N ILE A 42 25.03 -20.39 6.35
CA ILE A 42 25.33 -21.57 7.17
C ILE A 42 26.52 -21.17 8.03
N PHE A 43 26.39 -21.26 9.36
CA PHE A 43 27.46 -20.84 10.29
C PHE A 43 27.99 -19.42 9.98
N PHE A 44 27.08 -18.48 9.72
CA PHE A 44 27.38 -17.08 9.38
C PHE A 44 28.08 -16.81 8.03
N ILE A 45 28.42 -17.82 7.22
CA ILE A 45 28.97 -17.60 5.89
C ILE A 45 27.82 -17.65 4.86
N PRO A 46 27.57 -16.60 4.06
CA PRO A 46 26.53 -16.60 3.03
C PRO A 46 26.98 -17.45 1.83
N ILE A 47 26.51 -18.70 1.72
CA ILE A 47 27.08 -19.68 0.78
C ILE A 47 26.26 -19.80 -0.52
N PHE A 48 24.95 -19.54 -0.47
CA PHE A 48 24.08 -19.80 -1.62
C PHE A 48 23.14 -18.61 -1.87
N LYS A 49 23.16 -18.05 -3.09
CA LYS A 49 22.20 -17.04 -3.57
C LYS A 49 21.22 -17.68 -4.55
N TRP A 50 19.93 -17.75 -4.22
CA TRP A 50 18.87 -18.37 -5.04
C TRP A 50 17.61 -17.52 -5.14
N GLY A 51 16.63 -17.95 -5.94
CA GLY A 51 15.31 -17.29 -6.01
C GLY A 51 15.37 -15.86 -6.56
N ARG A 52 16.17 -15.63 -7.61
CA ARG A 52 16.35 -14.29 -8.19
C ARG A 52 15.04 -13.77 -8.76
N THR A 53 14.60 -12.61 -8.29
CA THR A 53 13.41 -11.91 -8.81
C THR A 53 13.81 -10.51 -9.23
N TYR A 54 13.50 -10.15 -10.47
CA TYR A 54 13.90 -8.87 -11.05
C TYR A 54 12.75 -7.88 -10.93
N TYR A 55 13.08 -6.67 -10.53
CA TYR A 55 12.13 -5.58 -10.34
C TYR A 55 12.60 -4.34 -11.10
N VAL A 56 11.62 -3.53 -11.47
CA VAL A 56 11.81 -2.25 -12.11
C VAL A 56 11.05 -1.21 -11.31
N ARG A 57 11.78 -0.22 -10.78
CA ARG A 57 11.20 0.95 -10.15
C ARG A 57 11.28 2.13 -11.12
N THR A 58 10.17 2.83 -11.27
CA THR A 58 10.14 4.06 -12.08
C THR A 58 10.63 5.25 -11.26
N SER A 59 11.51 6.09 -11.81
CA SER A 59 12.02 7.27 -11.11
C SER A 59 11.00 8.39 -10.91
N CYS A 60 9.91 8.41 -11.68
CA CYS A 60 8.96 9.53 -11.73
C CYS A 60 7.88 9.48 -10.63
N CYS A 61 7.20 8.33 -10.46
CA CYS A 61 6.17 8.13 -9.44
C CYS A 61 6.50 7.03 -8.44
N GLY A 62 7.63 6.33 -8.63
CA GLY A 62 8.01 5.21 -7.78
C GLY A 62 7.21 3.92 -7.99
N SER A 63 6.44 3.79 -9.08
CA SER A 63 5.75 2.53 -9.41
C SER A 63 6.73 1.37 -9.53
N LEU A 64 6.34 0.23 -8.97
CA LEU A 64 7.13 -0.99 -8.89
C LEU A 64 6.51 -2.05 -9.78
N TYR A 65 7.33 -2.59 -10.67
CA TYR A 65 6.97 -3.68 -11.56
C TYR A 65 7.89 -4.87 -11.32
N GLN A 66 7.34 -6.07 -11.38
CA GLN A 66 8.13 -7.28 -11.56
C GLN A 66 8.48 -7.42 -13.04
N LEU A 67 9.75 -7.67 -13.34
CA LEU A 67 10.26 -7.85 -14.70
C LEU A 67 10.30 -9.32 -15.06
N ARG A 68 10.01 -9.64 -16.32
CA ARG A 68 10.13 -11.01 -16.82
C ARG A 68 11.56 -11.54 -16.59
N PRO A 69 11.72 -12.76 -16.04
CA PRO A 69 13.04 -13.30 -15.69
C PRO A 69 14.03 -13.40 -16.85
N GLU A 70 13.58 -13.65 -18.08
CA GLU A 70 14.51 -13.73 -19.22
C GLU A 70 15.18 -12.39 -19.50
N VAL A 71 14.41 -11.30 -19.51
CA VAL A 71 14.92 -9.93 -19.73
C VAL A 71 15.80 -9.51 -18.56
N GLY A 72 15.37 -9.76 -17.32
CA GLY A 72 16.15 -9.44 -16.12
C GLY A 72 17.52 -10.14 -16.11
N ARG A 73 17.58 -11.43 -16.48
CA ARG A 73 18.85 -12.16 -16.62
C ARG A 73 19.73 -11.62 -17.74
N ALA A 74 19.14 -11.15 -18.84
CA ALA A 74 19.91 -10.55 -19.93
C ALA A 74 20.56 -9.23 -19.50
N ILE A 75 19.81 -8.38 -18.79
CA ILE A 75 20.32 -7.14 -18.20
C ILE A 75 21.42 -7.43 -17.17
N GLU A 76 21.24 -8.44 -16.30
CA GLU A 76 22.25 -8.84 -15.32
C GLU A 76 23.55 -9.35 -15.99
N ARG A 77 23.46 -9.95 -17.19
CA ARG A 77 24.61 -10.36 -18.01
C ARG A 77 25.28 -9.18 -18.74
N GLY A 78 24.72 -7.98 -18.68
CA GLY A 78 25.22 -6.81 -19.42
C GLY A 78 24.83 -6.80 -20.90
N GLU A 79 23.82 -7.58 -21.29
CA GLU A 79 23.32 -7.61 -22.66
C GLU A 79 22.48 -6.35 -22.97
N GLN A 80 22.61 -5.82 -24.18
CA GLN A 80 21.88 -4.63 -24.64
C GLN A 80 20.43 -5.01 -24.99
N VAL A 81 19.57 -5.13 -23.98
CA VAL A 81 18.14 -5.45 -24.14
C VAL A 81 17.29 -4.23 -23.79
N THR A 82 16.28 -3.93 -24.61
CA THR A 82 15.30 -2.88 -24.35
C THR A 82 14.11 -3.45 -23.58
N ILE A 83 13.77 -2.84 -22.43
CA ILE A 83 12.61 -3.26 -21.64
C ILE A 83 11.33 -2.80 -22.35
N GLN A 84 10.42 -3.73 -22.62
CA GLN A 84 9.10 -3.44 -23.19
C GLN A 84 8.01 -3.44 -22.11
N GLN A 85 6.92 -2.70 -22.35
CA GLN A 85 5.77 -2.64 -21.43
C GLN A 85 5.11 -4.01 -21.23
N THR A 86 5.18 -4.91 -22.22
CA THR A 86 4.67 -6.28 -22.14
C THR A 86 5.44 -7.19 -21.19
N ASP A 87 6.67 -6.81 -20.83
CA ASP A 87 7.56 -7.59 -19.96
C ASP A 87 7.47 -7.15 -18.49
N LEU A 88 6.66 -6.12 -18.22
CA LEU A 88 6.47 -5.48 -16.92
C LEU A 88 5.12 -5.89 -16.32
N TYR A 89 5.14 -6.49 -15.14
CA TYR A 89 3.96 -6.85 -14.37
C TYR A 89 3.84 -5.88 -13.19
N LEU A 90 2.75 -5.10 -13.12
CA LEU A 90 2.59 -4.09 -12.09
C LEU A 90 2.33 -4.76 -10.72
N GLU A 91 3.23 -4.53 -9.77
CA GLU A 91 3.11 -5.04 -8.40
C GLU A 91 2.58 -3.94 -7.46
N GLN A 92 3.12 -2.73 -7.58
CA GLN A 92 2.71 -1.60 -6.75
C GLN A 92 2.60 -0.32 -7.59
N PRO A 93 1.41 0.32 -7.64
CA PRO A 93 1.28 1.62 -8.31
C PRO A 93 2.05 2.69 -7.55
N GLY A 94 2.68 3.59 -8.31
CA GLY A 94 3.48 4.68 -7.76
C GLY A 94 2.59 5.80 -7.25
N GLN A 95 2.83 6.28 -6.04
CA GLN A 95 2.15 7.45 -5.51
C GLN A 95 2.92 8.70 -5.93
N THR A 96 2.55 9.30 -7.06
CA THR A 96 2.88 10.72 -7.27
C THR A 96 2.14 11.51 -6.21
N GLY A 97 2.84 12.28 -5.38
CA GLY A 97 2.28 13.04 -4.26
C GLY A 97 0.91 13.64 -4.55
N ALA A 98 -0.14 12.90 -4.21
CA ALA A 98 -1.47 13.43 -3.98
C ALA A 98 -1.47 13.96 -2.55
N GLN A 99 -0.66 14.99 -2.32
CA GLN A 99 -1.01 15.94 -1.27
C GLN A 99 -2.13 16.77 -1.86
N SER A 100 -3.35 16.33 -1.57
CA SER A 100 -4.52 17.17 -1.65
C SER A 100 -4.25 18.43 -0.83
N ASN A 101 -3.94 19.54 -1.50
CA ASN A 101 -4.32 20.85 -0.98
C ASN A 101 -5.86 20.87 -0.96
N ALA A 102 -6.47 20.32 0.09
CA ALA A 102 -7.85 20.60 0.45
C ALA A 102 -7.88 21.97 1.16
N SER A 103 -7.50 23.02 0.43
CA SER A 103 -7.61 24.42 0.84
C SER A 103 -7.58 25.27 -0.42
N GLY A 104 -8.70 25.28 -1.15
CA GLY A 104 -8.89 26.24 -2.24
C GLY A 104 -9.60 25.65 -3.44
N LEU A 105 -10.92 25.49 -3.34
CA LEU A 105 -11.85 25.69 -4.46
C LEU A 105 -13.19 26.11 -3.86
N ARG A 106 -13.37 27.44 -3.71
CA ARG A 106 -14.70 28.04 -3.70
C ARG A 106 -15.17 28.06 -5.16
N GLY A 107 -16.29 27.41 -5.45
CA GLY A 107 -16.98 27.50 -6.73
C GLY A 107 -18.32 26.77 -6.67
N TRP A 108 -19.41 27.53 -6.79
CA TRP A 108 -20.83 27.14 -6.63
C TRP A 108 -21.33 26.09 -7.65
N PRO A 109 -22.55 25.54 -7.45
CA PRO A 109 -23.72 26.22 -8.03
C PRO A 109 -24.90 26.39 -7.06
N SER A 110 -25.45 27.59 -7.11
CA SER A 110 -26.79 27.96 -6.69
C SER A 110 -27.84 27.28 -7.58
N GLY A 111 -28.79 26.57 -6.99
CA GLY A 111 -29.94 26.02 -7.71
C GLY A 111 -30.86 25.16 -6.85
N HIS A 112 -32.03 25.73 -6.53
CA HIS A 112 -33.32 25.09 -6.25
C HIS A 112 -33.45 24.07 -5.11
N ALA A 113 -34.24 24.40 -4.08
CA ALA A 113 -35.65 24.02 -4.02
C ALA A 113 -36.21 24.24 -2.60
N GLU A 114 -37.28 25.03 -2.51
CA GLU A 114 -38.19 25.10 -1.36
C GLU A 114 -38.77 23.72 -1.01
N SER A 115 -38.92 23.44 0.28
CA SER A 115 -40.17 22.87 0.79
C SER A 115 -40.32 23.09 2.29
N THR A 116 -41.49 23.63 2.60
CA THR A 116 -42.05 24.04 3.88
C THR A 116 -42.58 22.82 4.65
N ALA A 117 -42.29 22.70 5.94
CA ALA A 117 -43.11 22.02 6.96
C ALA A 117 -42.55 22.37 8.36
N THR A 118 -43.15 23.30 9.10
CA THR A 118 -44.17 23.05 10.15
C THR A 118 -43.69 22.02 11.18
N GLN A 119 -43.05 22.43 12.28
CA GLN A 119 -43.63 22.87 13.56
C GLN A 119 -44.23 21.73 14.43
N GLN A 120 -43.89 21.79 15.72
CA GLN A 120 -44.54 21.21 16.92
C GLN A 120 -44.12 19.79 17.32
N ASN A 121 -43.25 19.64 18.33
CA ASN A 121 -43.52 19.68 19.78
C ASN A 121 -44.34 18.46 20.27
N ARG A 122 -43.75 17.62 21.14
CA ARG A 122 -44.40 17.13 22.36
C ARG A 122 -43.46 16.34 23.28
N GLN A 123 -43.76 16.48 24.55
CA GLN A 123 -43.05 16.05 25.74
C GLN A 123 -43.14 14.54 26.01
N ALA A 124 -42.40 14.15 27.06
CA ALA A 124 -42.87 13.31 28.17
C ALA A 124 -42.49 11.82 28.13
N THR A 125 -41.48 11.53 28.95
CA THR A 125 -41.47 10.55 30.06
C THR A 125 -41.95 9.11 29.86
N SER A 126 -41.12 8.26 30.49
CA SER A 126 -41.44 7.06 31.26
C SER A 126 -41.69 5.74 30.52
N SER A 127 -40.70 4.88 30.77
CA SER A 127 -40.84 3.54 31.36
C SER A 127 -41.22 2.37 30.47
N SER A 128 -40.32 1.40 30.58
CA SER A 128 -40.56 -0.03 30.70
C SER A 128 -40.60 -0.85 29.41
N GLN A 129 -39.59 -1.73 29.35
CA GLN A 129 -39.61 -3.06 28.76
C GLN A 129 -39.33 -3.17 27.25
N SER A 130 -38.05 -3.37 26.94
CA SER A 130 -37.62 -4.64 26.35
C SER A 130 -36.14 -4.85 26.66
N GLU A 131 -35.86 -5.60 27.71
CA GLU A 131 -34.52 -6.03 28.14
C GLU A 131 -33.77 -6.82 27.04
N ASP A 132 -34.47 -7.24 25.98
CA ASP A 132 -33.90 -7.90 24.80
C ASP A 132 -33.06 -6.99 23.90
N GLN A 133 -33.27 -5.66 23.89
CA GLN A 133 -32.49 -4.75 23.04
C GLN A 133 -31.09 -4.42 23.59
N ARG A 134 -30.78 -4.78 24.84
CA ARG A 134 -29.46 -4.57 25.43
C ARG A 134 -28.47 -5.71 25.15
N LEU A 135 -28.92 -6.86 24.66
CA LEU A 135 -28.04 -7.98 24.31
C LEU A 135 -27.47 -7.91 22.88
N LEU A 136 -27.92 -6.98 22.03
CA LEU A 136 -27.31 -6.73 20.71
C LEU A 136 -26.36 -5.51 20.69
N ALA A 137 -26.34 -4.70 21.75
CA ALA A 137 -25.52 -3.48 21.84
C ALA A 137 -24.14 -3.70 22.49
N GLN A 138 -23.80 -4.94 22.88
CA GLN A 138 -22.54 -5.25 23.58
C GLN A 138 -21.36 -5.61 22.69
N GLN A 139 -21.53 -5.64 21.36
CA GLN A 139 -20.39 -5.82 20.46
C GLN A 139 -20.30 -4.63 19.54
N SER A 140 -19.92 -3.48 20.11
CA SER A 140 -19.15 -2.50 19.36
C SER A 140 -17.93 -3.23 18.80
N ARG A 141 -18.03 -3.72 17.56
CA ARG A 141 -16.88 -4.17 16.78
C ARG A 141 -16.10 -2.91 16.42
N TRP A 142 -15.25 -2.46 17.34
CA TRP A 142 -14.28 -1.39 17.05
C TRP A 142 -13.42 -1.89 15.90
N THR A 143 -13.70 -1.38 14.71
CA THR A 143 -13.03 -1.81 13.49
C THR A 143 -11.93 -0.79 13.23
N LYS A 144 -10.67 -1.23 13.35
CA LYS A 144 -9.49 -0.39 13.21
C LYS A 144 -9.19 -0.19 11.74
N VAL A 145 -9.06 1.07 11.32
CA VAL A 145 -8.75 1.44 9.95
C VAL A 145 -7.37 2.07 9.90
N CYS A 146 -6.50 1.56 9.02
CA CYS A 146 -5.16 2.08 8.86
C CYS A 146 -5.19 3.41 8.11
N TYR A 147 -4.73 4.50 8.74
CA TYR A 147 -4.66 5.84 8.14
C TYR A 147 -3.80 5.91 6.87
N ASN A 148 -2.87 4.97 6.69
CA ASN A 148 -1.92 4.99 5.58
C ASN A 148 -2.41 4.23 4.33
N CYS A 149 -3.30 3.25 4.47
CA CYS A 149 -3.72 2.40 3.34
C CYS A 149 -5.21 2.02 3.33
N GLY A 150 -5.99 2.42 4.35
CA GLY A 150 -7.41 2.10 4.46
C GLY A 150 -7.72 0.66 4.88
N TYR A 151 -6.70 -0.15 5.21
CA TYR A 151 -6.92 -1.52 5.66
C TYR A 151 -7.73 -1.55 6.95
N THR A 152 -8.80 -2.34 6.94
CA THR A 152 -9.82 -2.39 7.99
C THR A 152 -9.78 -3.76 8.64
N THR A 153 -9.58 -3.82 9.95
CA THR A 153 -9.50 -5.08 10.70
C THR A 153 -10.23 -4.98 12.03
N THR A 154 -10.76 -6.10 12.49
CA THR A 154 -11.35 -6.25 13.83
C THR A 154 -10.40 -6.90 14.82
N GLU A 155 -9.15 -7.13 14.41
CA GLU A 155 -8.12 -7.82 15.19
C GLU A 155 -7.12 -6.80 15.77
N ASP A 156 -6.51 -7.13 16.90
CA ASP A 156 -5.62 -6.26 17.68
C ASP A 156 -4.17 -6.22 17.15
N PHE A 157 -4.00 -5.92 15.86
CA PHE A 157 -2.66 -5.75 15.29
C PHE A 157 -2.03 -4.40 15.68
N GLU A 158 -0.76 -4.41 16.07
CA GLU A 158 0.00 -3.19 16.38
C GLU A 158 0.47 -2.47 15.10
N TYR A 159 0.73 -3.22 14.03
CA TYR A 159 1.16 -2.72 12.72
C TYR A 159 0.25 -3.24 11.61
N CYS A 160 0.00 -2.40 10.60
CA CYS A 160 -0.84 -2.77 9.48
C CYS A 160 -0.14 -3.82 8.59
N PRO A 161 -0.75 -5.00 8.35
CA PRO A 161 -0.12 -6.06 7.57
C PRO A 161 0.05 -5.70 6.09
N LYS A 162 -0.64 -4.66 5.60
CA LYS A 162 -0.53 -4.22 4.20
C LYS A 162 0.58 -3.21 3.95
N CYS A 163 0.94 -2.39 4.93
CA CYS A 163 1.90 -1.29 4.72
C CYS A 163 2.94 -1.12 5.82
N GLY A 164 2.91 -1.95 6.88
CA GLY A 164 3.89 -1.94 7.96
C GLY A 164 3.83 -0.74 8.90
N LYS A 165 2.91 0.23 8.68
CA LYS A 165 2.77 1.38 9.58
C LYS A 165 2.03 1.01 10.86
N LYS A 166 2.47 1.57 11.98
CA LYS A 166 1.86 1.40 13.30
C LYS A 166 0.45 1.99 13.30
N PHE A 167 -0.52 1.31 13.92
CA PHE A 167 -1.81 1.92 14.23
C PHE A 167 -1.61 2.89 15.40
N GLU A 168 -1.85 4.18 15.17
CA GLU A 168 -1.76 5.18 16.23
C GLU A 168 -3.09 5.17 16.99
N TYR A 169 -3.06 4.77 18.26
CA TYR A 169 -4.23 4.88 19.14
C TYR A 169 -4.15 6.23 19.84
N SER A 170 -5.17 7.08 19.67
CA SER A 170 -5.43 8.15 20.62
C SER A 170 -6.33 7.59 21.71
N GLU A 171 -5.80 7.41 22.92
CA GLU A 171 -6.63 7.22 24.11
C GLU A 171 -7.44 8.52 24.32
N GLU A 172 -8.76 8.44 24.26
CA GLU A 172 -9.63 9.48 24.79
C GLU A 172 -9.46 9.50 26.31
N GLN A 173 -8.91 10.60 26.83
CA GLN A 173 -9.03 10.97 28.25
C GLN A 173 -10.39 11.58 28.53
#